data_AF-A0A963NTU5-F1
#
_entry.id   AF-A0A963NTU5-F1
#
_cell.length_a   1.000
_cell.length_b   1.000
_cell.length_c   1.000
_cell.angle_alpha   90.00
_cell.angle_beta   90.00
_cell.angle_gamma   90.00
#
_symmetry.space_group_name_H-M   'P 1'
#
loop_
_entity.id
_entity.type
_entity.pdbx_description
1 polymer ?
#
loop_
_entity_poly.entity_id
_entity_poly.type
_entity_poly.pdbx_seq_one_letter_code
_entity_poly.pdbx_strand_id
1 'polypeptide(L)'
;SGLLHDVGEMYIDPLHGEAEADRDLDFASYQQLVVHPHVGYLLVAQLTNYPAEVARAIAEHHERLDQSGYPNALGGGKMSPQGRLLAVTEATLNALRSPYSHLLHASVALRAVPGEFDLHWVGKITQAAGAQPPQSAVLQASEIEQRLAALGGVLAGAEQRVLALAQVAQLPAMQTALALAQFLLGRLRMGWNESGLWNPAALLSADAAEVEALEDELYFRLRGVQRATLLRAGQLPEPEAGQLLALCDSLAMGA
;
A
#
# COMPACT_ATOMS: atom_id res chain seq x y z
N SER A 1 13.66 -8.44 15.55
CA SER A 1 12.47 -8.19 14.72
C SER A 1 12.85 -8.19 13.24
N GLY A 2 13.89 -7.46 12.80
CA GLY A 2 14.28 -7.43 11.38
C GLY A 2 14.51 -8.80 10.68
N LEU A 3 15.02 -9.82 11.38
CA LEU A 3 15.18 -11.18 10.79
C LEU A 3 13.97 -12.10 10.97
N LEU A 4 12.95 -11.66 11.72
CA LEU A 4 11.85 -12.51 12.19
C LEU A 4 10.48 -11.93 11.85
N HIS A 5 10.41 -10.83 11.11
CA HIS A 5 9.16 -10.11 10.85
C HIS A 5 8.17 -10.95 10.05
N ASP A 6 8.67 -11.70 9.07
CA ASP A 6 7.83 -12.60 8.25
C ASP A 6 7.80 -14.04 8.77
N VAL A 7 8.25 -14.32 10.01
CA VAL A 7 8.24 -15.69 10.54
C VAL A 7 6.83 -16.29 10.59
N GLY A 8 5.80 -15.44 10.61
CA GLY A 8 4.40 -15.84 10.51
C GLY A 8 4.05 -16.51 9.18
N GLU A 9 4.78 -16.21 8.10
CA GLU A 9 4.57 -16.84 6.79
C GLU A 9 4.94 -18.32 6.78
N MET A 10 5.74 -18.81 7.74
CA MET A 10 6.01 -20.25 7.84
C MET A 10 4.74 -21.08 8.15
N TYR A 11 3.64 -20.43 8.50
CA TYR A 11 2.37 -21.04 8.90
C TYR A 11 1.22 -20.72 7.93
N ILE A 12 1.54 -20.12 6.77
CA ILE A 12 0.60 -19.97 5.65
C ILE A 12 0.97 -20.98 4.56
N ASP A 13 0.00 -21.37 3.74
CA ASP A 13 0.27 -22.27 2.60
C ASP A 13 1.30 -21.60 1.68
N PRO A 14 2.39 -22.28 1.28
CA PRO A 14 3.39 -21.72 0.38
C PRO A 14 2.81 -21.14 -0.92
N LEU A 15 1.70 -21.70 -1.42
CA LEU A 15 0.97 -21.18 -2.59
C LEU A 15 0.44 -19.75 -2.41
N HIS A 16 0.38 -19.28 -1.17
CA HIS A 16 -0.18 -17.98 -0.77
C HIS A 16 0.87 -17.05 -0.13
N GLY A 17 2.14 -17.45 -0.05
CA GLY A 17 3.23 -16.64 0.51
C GLY A 17 3.70 -15.52 -0.43
N GLU A 18 4.29 -14.46 0.13
CA GLU A 18 4.71 -13.26 -0.62
C GLU A 18 5.58 -13.57 -1.85
N ALA A 19 6.48 -14.56 -1.74
CA ALA A 19 7.38 -14.95 -2.82
C ALA A 19 6.67 -15.49 -4.08
N GLU A 20 5.46 -16.04 -3.94
CA GLU A 20 4.64 -16.53 -5.06
C GLU A 20 3.50 -15.55 -5.42
N ALA A 21 3.21 -14.61 -4.53
CA ALA A 21 2.11 -13.65 -4.60
C ALA A 21 2.32 -12.48 -5.60
N ASP A 22 3.55 -12.27 -6.07
CA ASP A 22 3.88 -11.27 -7.10
C ASP A 22 3.12 -11.46 -8.43
N ARG A 23 2.46 -12.61 -8.62
CA ARG A 23 1.78 -12.95 -9.88
C ARG A 23 0.33 -12.52 -9.98
N ASP A 24 -0.31 -12.21 -8.85
CA ASP A 24 -1.67 -11.65 -8.69
C ASP A 24 -2.15 -12.15 -7.32
N LEU A 25 -1.89 -11.38 -6.26
CA LEU A 25 -2.39 -11.64 -4.90
C LEU A 25 -3.92 -11.75 -4.93
N ASP A 26 -4.41 -12.97 -5.10
CA ASP A 26 -5.83 -13.27 -5.01
C ASP A 26 -6.33 -13.01 -3.58
N PHE A 27 -7.65 -13.06 -3.40
CA PHE A 27 -8.27 -12.78 -2.11
C PHE A 27 -7.76 -13.70 -0.99
N ALA A 28 -7.54 -14.98 -1.27
CA ALA A 28 -7.09 -15.96 -0.29
C ALA A 28 -5.64 -15.67 0.15
N SER A 29 -4.77 -15.34 -0.80
CA SER A 29 -3.38 -14.97 -0.55
C SER A 29 -3.30 -13.69 0.27
N TYR A 30 -4.13 -12.69 -0.04
CA TYR A 30 -4.17 -11.45 0.74
C TYR A 30 -4.68 -11.66 2.19
N GLN A 31 -5.60 -12.59 2.42
CA GLN A 31 -6.01 -12.97 3.79
C GLN A 31 -4.84 -13.51 4.61
N GLN A 32 -4.00 -14.36 4.00
CA GLN A 32 -2.81 -14.92 4.64
C GLN A 32 -1.77 -13.83 4.92
N LEU A 33 -1.57 -12.93 3.96
CA LEU A 33 -0.67 -11.80 4.12
C LEU A 33 -1.07 -10.91 5.30
N VAL A 34 -2.36 -10.58 5.44
CA VAL A 34 -2.82 -9.70 6.52
C VAL A 34 -2.74 -10.35 7.91
N VAL A 35 -2.79 -11.68 8.00
CA VAL A 35 -2.73 -12.39 9.29
C VAL A 35 -1.30 -12.67 9.75
N HIS A 36 -0.32 -12.79 8.84
CA HIS A 36 1.03 -13.23 9.18
C HIS A 36 1.74 -12.37 10.27
N PRO A 37 1.56 -11.04 10.37
CA PRO A 37 2.21 -10.26 11.43
C PRO A 37 1.71 -10.67 12.81
N HIS A 38 0.41 -11.01 12.90
CA HIS A 38 -0.19 -11.51 14.12
C HIS A 38 0.31 -12.93 14.45
N VAL A 39 0.43 -13.80 13.45
CA VAL A 39 1.01 -15.14 13.65
C VAL A 39 2.45 -15.04 14.14
N GLY A 40 3.28 -14.21 13.48
CA GLY A 40 4.66 -13.96 13.89
C GLY A 40 4.78 -13.43 15.31
N TYR A 41 3.89 -12.51 15.71
CA TYR A 41 3.78 -12.06 17.09
C TYR A 41 3.52 -13.21 18.06
N LEU A 42 2.52 -14.06 17.80
CA LEU A 42 2.16 -15.18 18.68
C LEU A 42 3.32 -16.17 18.81
N LEU A 43 3.98 -16.52 17.71
CA LEU A 43 5.13 -17.43 17.70
C LEU A 43 6.26 -16.89 18.58
N VAL A 44 6.66 -15.64 18.37
CA VAL A 44 7.76 -15.05 19.13
C VAL A 44 7.37 -14.83 20.60
N ALA A 45 6.16 -14.34 20.87
CA ALA A 45 5.72 -14.04 22.23
C ALA A 45 5.49 -15.30 23.08
N GLN A 46 5.07 -16.43 22.48
CA GLN A 46 4.68 -17.63 23.23
C GLN A 46 5.75 -18.72 23.22
N LEU A 47 6.56 -18.81 22.16
CA LEU A 47 7.48 -19.95 21.95
C LEU A 47 8.95 -19.59 22.17
N THR A 48 9.25 -18.32 22.48
CA THR A 48 10.64 -17.85 22.65
C THR A 48 10.79 -17.03 23.93
N ASN A 49 12.03 -16.65 24.23
CA ASN A 49 12.39 -15.75 25.33
C ASN A 49 12.87 -14.37 24.82
N TYR A 50 12.54 -14.00 23.58
CA TYR A 50 12.85 -12.66 23.08
C TYR A 50 12.09 -11.58 23.87
N PRO A 51 12.64 -10.36 23.97
CA PRO A 51 11.93 -9.24 24.58
C PRO A 51 10.57 -8.98 23.91
N ALA A 52 9.58 -8.56 24.69
CA ALA A 52 8.22 -8.32 24.19
C ALA A 52 8.17 -7.26 23.07
N GLU A 53 9.11 -6.33 23.08
CA GLU A 53 9.30 -5.30 22.06
C GLU A 53 9.62 -5.91 20.68
N VAL A 54 10.28 -7.07 20.65
CA VAL A 54 10.56 -7.79 19.40
C VAL A 54 9.27 -8.32 18.81
N ALA A 55 8.46 -9.03 19.59
CA ALA A 55 7.17 -9.54 19.14
C ALA A 55 6.26 -8.38 18.71
N ARG A 56 6.21 -7.30 19.49
CA ARG A 56 5.43 -6.10 19.15
C ARG A 56 5.85 -5.50 17.81
N ALA A 57 7.15 -5.32 17.56
CA ALA A 57 7.62 -4.81 16.27
C ALA A 57 7.23 -5.73 15.10
N ILE A 58 7.24 -7.05 15.32
CA ILE A 58 6.75 -8.03 14.35
C ILE A 58 5.25 -7.87 14.11
N ALA A 59 4.43 -7.57 15.12
CA ALA A 59 3.00 -7.30 14.88
C ALA A 59 2.74 -6.00 14.09
N GLU A 60 3.69 -5.05 14.12
CA GLU A 60 3.48 -3.66 13.69
C GLU A 60 4.12 -3.33 12.32
N HIS A 61 4.81 -4.26 11.66
CA HIS A 61 5.63 -3.92 10.48
C HIS A 61 4.82 -3.56 9.21
N HIS A 62 3.58 -4.01 9.10
CA HIS A 62 2.65 -3.54 8.06
C HIS A 62 1.69 -2.44 8.54
N GLU A 63 1.83 -1.97 9.78
CA GLU A 63 1.09 -0.81 10.25
C GLU A 63 1.63 0.46 9.58
N ARG A 64 0.76 1.47 9.49
CA ARG A 64 1.06 2.78 8.91
C ARG A 64 0.59 3.86 9.87
N LEU A 65 1.34 4.95 10.00
CA LEU A 65 1.08 6.00 10.99
C LEU A 65 -0.29 6.67 10.81
N ASP A 66 -0.81 6.61 9.59
CA ASP A 66 -2.08 7.16 9.19
C ASP A 66 -3.27 6.20 9.33
N GLN A 67 -3.07 4.99 9.86
CA GLN A 67 -4.09 3.93 10.00
C GLN A 67 -4.49 3.23 8.70
N SER A 68 -3.76 3.42 7.60
CA SER A 68 -3.98 2.64 6.36
C SER A 68 -3.40 1.22 6.41
N GLY A 69 -2.54 0.94 7.40
CA GLY A 69 -1.88 -0.35 7.59
C GLY A 69 -2.73 -1.42 8.29
N TYR A 70 -2.12 -2.57 8.53
CA TYR A 70 -2.74 -3.76 9.10
C TYR A 70 -1.77 -4.48 10.06
N PRO A 71 -2.23 -5.41 10.93
CA PRO A 71 -3.60 -5.90 11.08
C PRO A 71 -4.53 -5.05 11.97
N ASN A 72 -3.99 -4.15 12.80
CA ASN A 72 -4.77 -3.41 13.80
C ASN A 72 -5.11 -1.96 13.39
N ALA A 73 -4.54 -1.46 12.29
CA ALA A 73 -4.71 -0.07 11.82
C ALA A 73 -4.34 0.94 12.93
N LEU A 74 -3.16 0.78 13.51
CA LEU A 74 -2.68 1.59 14.63
C LEU A 74 -2.44 3.04 14.19
N GLY A 75 -2.99 4.01 14.91
CA GLY A 75 -2.60 5.42 14.74
C GLY A 75 -1.17 5.66 15.23
N GLY A 76 -0.46 6.62 14.64
CA GLY A 76 0.99 6.80 14.85
C GLY A 76 1.45 6.90 16.32
N GLY A 77 0.65 7.48 17.22
CA GLY A 77 0.96 7.53 18.66
C GLY A 77 0.96 6.16 19.36
N LYS A 78 0.42 5.11 18.73
CA LYS A 78 0.31 3.75 19.26
C LYS A 78 1.37 2.78 18.71
N MET A 79 1.99 3.09 17.57
CA MET A 79 3.07 2.26 17.02
C MET A 79 4.37 2.45 17.81
N SER A 80 5.07 1.35 18.10
CA SER A 80 6.39 1.39 18.75
C SER A 80 7.46 2.00 17.84
N PRO A 81 8.54 2.58 18.40
CA PRO A 81 9.66 3.06 17.59
C PRO A 81 10.24 1.99 16.66
N GLN A 82 10.32 0.75 17.12
CA GLN A 82 10.81 -0.39 16.35
C GLN A 82 9.83 -0.78 15.23
N GLY A 83 8.53 -0.75 15.48
CA GLY A 83 7.49 -0.98 14.46
C GLY A 83 7.54 0.08 13.36
N ARG A 84 7.74 1.35 13.71
CA ARG A 84 7.90 2.45 12.74
C ARG A 84 9.14 2.29 11.86
N LEU A 85 10.28 1.93 12.45
CA LEU A 85 11.50 1.63 11.70
C LEU A 85 11.28 0.44 10.75
N LEU A 86 10.67 -0.62 11.27
CA LEU A 86 10.47 -1.84 10.51
C LEU A 86 9.47 -1.64 9.36
N ALA A 87 8.42 -0.84 9.57
CA ALA A 87 7.49 -0.47 8.51
C ALA A 87 8.13 0.29 7.35
N VAL A 88 9.05 1.22 7.64
CA VAL A 88 9.83 1.91 6.59
C VAL A 88 10.81 0.97 5.91
N THR A 89 11.46 0.09 6.69
CA THR A 89 12.39 -0.91 6.14
C THR A 89 11.66 -1.85 5.18
N GLU A 90 10.48 -2.32 5.58
CA GLU A 90 9.66 -3.24 4.80
C GLU A 90 9.19 -2.62 3.49
N ALA A 91 8.60 -1.42 3.56
CA ALA A 91 8.19 -0.70 2.35
C ALA A 91 9.38 -0.39 1.42
N THR A 92 10.56 -0.12 1.97
CA THR A 92 11.79 0.08 1.19
C THR A 92 12.19 -1.21 0.46
N LEU A 93 12.20 -2.34 1.17
CA LEU A 93 12.56 -3.64 0.58
C LEU A 93 11.56 -4.04 -0.50
N ASN A 94 10.27 -3.84 -0.28
CA ASN A 94 9.24 -4.13 -1.28
C ASN A 94 9.40 -3.27 -2.54
N ALA A 95 9.67 -1.96 -2.40
CA ALA A 95 9.96 -1.11 -3.55
C ALA A 95 11.24 -1.53 -4.32
N LEU A 96 12.22 -2.14 -3.63
CA LEU A 96 13.45 -2.64 -4.24
C LEU A 96 13.33 -4.02 -4.90
N ARG A 97 12.32 -4.82 -4.55
CA ARG A 97 11.99 -6.11 -5.20
C ARG A 97 11.28 -5.94 -6.54
N SER A 98 10.66 -4.77 -6.75
CA SER A 98 10.07 -4.36 -8.03
C SER A 98 11.11 -4.42 -9.17
N PRO A 99 10.69 -4.60 -10.44
CA PRO A 99 11.59 -4.45 -11.60
C PRO A 99 12.44 -3.17 -11.57
N TYR A 100 11.93 -2.13 -10.89
CA TYR A 100 12.58 -0.85 -10.63
C TYR A 100 13.40 -0.90 -9.31
N SER A 101 14.53 -1.62 -9.33
CA SER A 101 15.37 -1.93 -8.17
C SER A 101 16.34 -0.80 -7.77
N HIS A 102 15.84 0.42 -7.56
CA HIS A 102 16.67 1.57 -7.20
C HIS A 102 16.10 2.40 -6.04
N LEU A 103 16.96 3.07 -5.25
CA LEU A 103 16.52 3.76 -4.03
C LEU A 103 15.66 4.99 -4.31
N LEU A 104 15.69 5.56 -5.53
CA LEU A 104 14.77 6.63 -5.93
C LEU A 104 13.32 6.15 -5.83
N HIS A 105 12.98 4.98 -6.40
CA HIS A 105 11.64 4.42 -6.33
C HIS A 105 11.21 4.15 -4.88
N ALA A 106 12.08 3.58 -4.05
CA ALA A 106 11.78 3.40 -2.63
C ALA A 106 11.55 4.74 -1.89
N SER A 107 12.36 5.76 -2.17
CA SER A 107 12.18 7.11 -1.60
C SER A 107 10.86 7.75 -2.05
N VAL A 108 10.43 7.51 -3.29
CA VAL A 108 9.14 7.98 -3.82
C VAL A 108 7.98 7.22 -3.16
N ALA A 109 8.05 5.90 -3.10
CA ALA A 109 7.04 5.04 -2.49
C ALA A 109 6.74 5.43 -1.03
N LEU A 110 7.79 5.72 -0.25
CA LEU A 110 7.69 6.17 1.14
C LEU A 110 7.07 7.58 1.30
N ARG A 111 7.01 8.38 0.24
CA ARG A 111 6.46 9.75 0.24
C ARG A 111 5.17 9.89 -0.54
N ALA A 112 4.74 8.84 -1.25
CA ALA A 112 3.56 8.87 -2.11
C ALA A 112 2.28 9.22 -1.33
N VAL A 113 2.20 8.80 -0.05
CA VAL A 113 1.09 9.13 0.85
C VAL A 113 1.59 9.95 2.05
N PRO A 114 1.17 11.22 2.18
CA PRO A 114 1.66 12.11 3.24
C PRO A 114 1.34 11.62 4.65
N GLY A 115 2.35 11.42 5.49
CA GLY A 115 2.19 10.99 6.88
C GLY A 115 1.91 9.48 7.04
N GLU A 116 2.08 8.68 6.00
CA GLU A 116 2.02 7.21 6.07
C GLU A 116 3.16 6.63 6.93
N PHE A 117 4.37 7.19 6.79
CA PHE A 117 5.60 6.67 7.39
C PHE A 117 6.30 7.69 8.29
N ASP A 118 7.18 7.19 9.17
CA ASP A 118 7.98 8.03 10.07
C ASP A 118 9.07 8.78 9.30
N LEU A 119 8.93 10.11 9.25
CA LEU A 119 9.79 11.00 8.46
C LEU A 119 11.26 10.95 8.86
N HIS A 120 11.59 10.56 10.09
CA HIS A 120 12.99 10.38 10.48
C HIS A 120 13.67 9.29 9.63
N TRP A 121 12.99 8.16 9.47
CA TRP A 121 13.50 7.02 8.71
C TRP A 121 13.36 7.22 7.21
N VAL A 122 12.24 7.80 6.74
CA VAL A 122 12.08 8.20 5.33
C VAL A 122 13.22 9.12 4.90
N GLY A 123 13.56 10.13 5.71
CA GLY A 123 14.66 11.05 5.41
C GLY A 123 16.02 10.37 5.22
N LYS A 124 16.29 9.25 5.92
CA LYS A 124 17.51 8.47 5.71
C LYS A 124 17.52 7.75 4.37
N ILE A 125 16.38 7.19 3.94
CA ILE A 125 16.25 6.56 2.63
C ILE A 125 16.36 7.62 1.52
N THR A 126 15.71 8.77 1.67
CA THR A 126 15.81 9.90 0.73
C THR A 126 17.25 10.41 0.60
N GLN A 127 17.98 10.54 1.72
CA GLN A 127 19.40 10.92 1.69
C GLN A 127 20.25 9.87 0.94
N ALA A 128 20.01 8.59 1.20
CA ALA A 128 20.72 7.51 0.51
C ALA A 128 20.41 7.48 -0.99
N ALA A 129 19.15 7.70 -1.38
CA ALA A 129 18.73 7.80 -2.77
C ALA A 129 19.42 8.99 -3.48
N GLY A 130 19.47 10.16 -2.85
CA GLY A 130 20.14 11.34 -3.40
C GLY A 130 21.66 11.22 -3.53
N ALA A 131 22.28 10.24 -2.85
CA ALA A 131 23.70 9.93 -3.01
C ALA A 131 23.98 8.94 -4.17
N GLN A 132 22.93 8.36 -4.77
CA GLN A 132 23.05 7.51 -5.95
C GLN A 132 23.11 8.36 -7.23
N PRO A 133 23.66 7.82 -8.34
CA PRO A 133 23.58 8.48 -9.63
C PRO A 133 22.12 8.80 -10.00
N PRO A 134 21.87 9.94 -10.67
CA PRO A 134 20.54 10.29 -11.12
C PRO A 134 19.99 9.18 -12.02
N GLN A 135 18.73 8.84 -11.80
CA GLN A 135 18.04 7.87 -12.64
C GLN A 135 17.46 8.58 -13.86
N SER A 136 17.14 7.81 -14.89
CA SER A 136 16.44 8.31 -16.08
C SER A 136 15.13 7.55 -16.21
N ALA A 137 14.08 8.25 -16.63
CA ALA A 137 12.82 7.63 -16.98
C ALA A 137 13.05 6.58 -18.08
N VAL A 138 12.33 5.47 -17.98
CA VAL A 138 12.29 4.45 -19.04
C VAL A 138 11.31 4.88 -20.12
N LEU A 139 10.20 5.51 -19.71
CA LEU A 139 9.14 5.96 -20.60
C LEU A 139 9.43 7.33 -21.22
N GLN A 140 8.87 7.56 -22.41
CA GLN A 140 8.86 8.89 -23.01
C GLN A 140 7.91 9.82 -22.25
N ALA A 141 8.18 11.13 -22.27
CA ALA A 141 7.35 12.13 -21.60
C ALA A 141 5.86 12.06 -22.00
N SER A 142 5.57 11.79 -23.28
CA SER A 142 4.19 11.63 -23.77
C SER A 142 3.49 10.39 -23.22
N GLU A 143 4.23 9.32 -22.94
CA GLU A 143 3.68 8.09 -22.33
C GLU A 143 3.39 8.33 -20.85
N ILE A 144 4.30 9.01 -20.13
CA ILE A 144 4.10 9.42 -18.74
C ILE A 144 2.86 10.32 -18.63
N GLU A 145 2.70 11.31 -19.53
CA GLU A 145 1.52 12.18 -19.59
C GLU A 145 0.21 11.39 -19.74
N GLN A 146 0.17 10.41 -20.64
CA GLN A 146 -1.00 9.57 -20.87
C GLN A 146 -1.33 8.71 -19.64
N ARG A 147 -0.32 8.11 -19.01
CA ARG A 147 -0.48 7.28 -17.81
C ARG A 147 -0.99 8.10 -16.61
N LEU A 148 -0.46 9.31 -16.41
CA LEU A 148 -0.95 10.22 -15.37
C LEU A 148 -2.41 10.64 -15.61
N ALA A 149 -2.78 10.92 -16.86
CA ALA A 149 -4.16 11.25 -17.20
C ALA A 149 -5.10 10.05 -16.92
N ALA A 150 -4.68 8.84 -17.27
CA ALA A 150 -5.41 7.61 -16.98
C ALA A 150 -5.56 7.39 -15.46
N LEU A 151 -4.49 7.52 -14.69
CA LEU A 151 -4.48 7.38 -13.23
C LEU A 151 -5.42 8.39 -12.56
N GLY A 152 -5.40 9.65 -13.00
CA GLY A 152 -6.32 10.68 -12.53
C GLY A 152 -7.79 10.31 -12.79
N GLY A 153 -8.07 9.72 -13.96
CA GLY A 153 -9.39 9.20 -14.31
C GLY A 153 -9.82 8.01 -13.45
N VAL A 154 -8.92 7.06 -13.20
CA VAL A 154 -9.17 5.89 -12.33
C VAL A 154 -9.49 6.35 -10.91
N LEU A 155 -8.66 7.23 -10.32
CA LEU A 155 -8.89 7.77 -8.98
C LEU A 155 -10.25 8.49 -8.87
N ALA A 156 -10.58 9.37 -9.83
CA ALA A 156 -11.83 10.11 -9.81
C ALA A 156 -13.06 9.19 -9.99
N GLY A 157 -12.96 8.22 -10.91
CA GLY A 157 -14.01 7.23 -11.13
C GLY A 157 -14.24 6.34 -9.90
N ALA A 158 -13.17 5.91 -9.23
CA ALA A 158 -13.25 5.11 -8.02
C ALA A 158 -13.95 5.87 -6.88
N GLU A 159 -13.53 7.12 -6.60
CA GLU A 159 -14.15 7.95 -5.57
C GLU A 159 -15.65 8.17 -5.82
N GLN A 160 -16.03 8.46 -7.07
CA GLN A 160 -17.44 8.64 -7.44
C GLN A 160 -18.25 7.35 -7.26
N ARG A 161 -17.70 6.20 -7.66
CA ARG A 161 -18.37 4.90 -7.49
C ARG A 161 -18.55 4.53 -6.02
N VAL A 162 -17.52 4.73 -5.19
CA VAL A 162 -17.61 4.48 -3.74
C VAL A 162 -18.71 5.35 -3.12
N LEU A 163 -18.76 6.64 -3.46
CA LEU A 163 -19.80 7.54 -2.97
C LEU A 163 -21.21 7.12 -3.41
N ALA A 164 -21.37 6.72 -4.67
CA ALA A 164 -22.66 6.26 -5.19
C ALA A 164 -23.12 4.96 -4.52
N LEU A 165 -22.22 3.98 -4.36
CA LEU A 165 -22.51 2.71 -3.68
C LEU A 165 -22.82 2.92 -2.21
N ALA A 166 -22.12 3.83 -1.52
CA ALA A 166 -22.35 4.11 -0.10
C ALA A 166 -23.76 4.67 0.18
N GLN A 167 -24.39 5.33 -0.79
CA GLN A 167 -25.76 5.84 -0.67
C GLN A 167 -26.82 4.74 -0.74
N VAL A 168 -26.51 3.61 -1.39
CA VAL A 168 -27.48 2.52 -1.64
C VAL A 168 -27.16 1.24 -0.89
N ALA A 169 -25.97 1.12 -0.29
CA ALA A 169 -25.52 -0.05 0.45
C ALA A 169 -26.42 -0.33 1.66
N GLN A 170 -26.93 -1.56 1.73
CA GLN A 170 -27.84 -2.03 2.78
C GLN A 170 -27.12 -2.88 3.82
N LEU A 171 -26.14 -3.68 3.39
CA LEU A 171 -25.44 -4.57 4.30
C LEU A 171 -24.36 -3.84 5.12
N PRO A 172 -24.27 -4.06 6.44
CA PRO A 172 -23.22 -3.47 7.26
C PRO A 172 -21.81 -3.81 6.76
N ALA A 173 -21.60 -5.03 6.27
CA ALA A 173 -20.31 -5.45 5.72
C ALA A 173 -19.90 -4.59 4.50
N MET A 174 -20.82 -4.38 3.56
CA MET A 174 -20.61 -3.50 2.41
C MET A 174 -20.35 -2.05 2.85
N GLN A 175 -21.12 -1.53 3.79
CA GLN A 175 -20.92 -0.17 4.32
C GLN A 175 -19.53 0.01 4.94
N THR A 176 -19.05 -0.96 5.73
CA THR A 176 -17.70 -0.89 6.32
C THR A 176 -16.60 -1.04 5.27
N ALA A 177 -16.81 -1.85 4.23
CA ALA A 177 -15.87 -1.99 3.12
C ALA A 177 -15.76 -0.70 2.30
N LEU A 178 -16.90 -0.08 1.96
CA LEU A 178 -16.93 1.20 1.24
C LEU A 178 -16.34 2.33 2.07
N ALA A 179 -16.57 2.35 3.39
CA ALA A 179 -15.94 3.33 4.28
C ALA A 179 -14.40 3.19 4.29
N LEU A 180 -13.88 1.96 4.31
CA LEU A 180 -12.44 1.70 4.18
C LEU A 180 -11.91 2.13 2.81
N ALA A 181 -12.61 1.77 1.73
CA ALA A 181 -12.25 2.18 0.36
C ALA A 181 -12.19 3.71 0.23
N GLN A 182 -13.21 4.41 0.74
CA GLN A 182 -13.28 5.87 0.74
C GLN A 182 -12.11 6.48 1.51
N PHE A 183 -11.80 5.95 2.69
CA PHE A 183 -10.66 6.39 3.49
C PHE A 183 -9.36 6.24 2.72
N LEU A 184 -9.05 5.03 2.21
CA LEU A 184 -7.79 4.77 1.52
C LEU A 184 -7.65 5.57 0.22
N LEU A 185 -8.73 5.69 -0.58
CA LEU A 185 -8.73 6.53 -1.78
C LEU A 185 -8.47 8.00 -1.44
N GLY A 186 -9.05 8.50 -0.35
CA GLY A 186 -8.79 9.86 0.14
C GLY A 186 -7.31 10.09 0.49
N ARG A 187 -6.63 9.08 1.05
CA ARG A 187 -5.18 9.13 1.32
C ARG A 187 -4.37 9.20 0.02
N LEU A 188 -4.71 8.38 -0.98
CA LEU A 188 -4.06 8.41 -2.30
C LEU A 188 -4.31 9.74 -3.02
N ARG A 189 -5.54 10.27 -2.95
CA ARG A 189 -5.89 11.57 -3.52
C ARG A 189 -5.10 12.71 -2.90
N MET A 190 -4.87 12.67 -1.59
CA MET A 190 -4.03 13.66 -0.90
C MET A 190 -2.60 13.63 -1.46
N GLY A 191 -2.00 12.44 -1.57
CA GLY A 191 -0.69 12.27 -2.20
C GLY A 191 -0.62 12.76 -3.64
N TRP A 192 -1.61 12.40 -4.45
CA TRP A 192 -1.76 12.88 -5.82
C TRP A 192 -1.80 14.42 -5.90
N ASN A 193 -2.57 15.07 -5.02
CA ASN A 193 -2.68 16.52 -5.01
C ASN A 193 -1.39 17.21 -4.55
N GLU A 194 -0.74 16.70 -3.51
CA GLU A 194 0.52 17.25 -2.98
C GLU A 194 1.69 17.07 -3.94
N SER A 195 1.67 16.03 -4.77
CA SER A 195 2.69 15.82 -5.81
C SER A 195 2.66 16.87 -6.92
N GLY A 196 1.51 17.54 -7.13
CA GLY A 196 1.32 18.47 -8.25
C GLY A 196 1.19 17.80 -9.63
N LEU A 197 1.26 16.47 -9.73
CA LEU A 197 1.27 15.72 -11.00
C LEU A 197 -0.04 15.79 -11.80
N TRP A 198 -1.12 16.29 -11.19
CA TRP A 198 -2.38 16.57 -11.88
C TRP A 198 -2.29 17.72 -12.88
N ASN A 199 -1.24 18.55 -12.79
CA ASN A 199 -1.01 19.66 -13.69
C ASN A 199 0.02 19.27 -14.77
N PRO A 200 -0.31 19.26 -16.07
CA PRO A 200 0.64 18.96 -17.14
C PRO A 200 1.88 19.87 -17.14
N ALA A 201 1.77 21.10 -16.63
CA ALA A 201 2.93 21.99 -16.51
C ALA A 201 3.94 21.51 -15.45
N ALA A 202 3.53 20.70 -14.47
CA ALA A 202 4.43 20.17 -13.43
C ALA A 202 5.42 19.15 -14.01
N LEU A 203 5.04 18.39 -15.04
CA LEU A 203 5.92 17.45 -15.76
C LEU A 203 7.15 18.12 -16.36
N LEU A 204 7.03 19.39 -16.80
CA LEU A 204 8.15 20.15 -17.36
C LEU A 204 9.19 20.54 -16.30
N SER A 205 8.79 20.57 -15.03
CA SER A 205 9.64 20.94 -13.90
C SER A 205 10.07 19.75 -13.02
N ALA A 206 9.41 18.61 -13.18
CA ALA A 206 9.64 17.41 -12.39
C ALA A 206 10.68 16.50 -13.05
N ASP A 207 11.43 15.75 -12.24
CA ASP A 207 12.29 14.68 -12.76
C ASP A 207 11.42 13.55 -13.30
N ALA A 208 11.50 13.28 -14.60
CA ALA A 208 10.66 12.27 -15.26
C ALA A 208 10.77 10.88 -14.59
N ALA A 209 11.94 10.52 -14.04
CA ALA A 209 12.11 9.25 -13.34
C ALA A 209 11.34 9.21 -12.01
N GLU A 210 11.26 10.35 -11.30
CA GLU A 210 10.49 10.48 -10.06
C GLU A 210 8.98 10.41 -10.34
N VAL A 211 8.55 11.01 -11.45
CA VAL A 211 7.14 10.97 -11.89
C VAL A 211 6.71 9.56 -12.28
N GLU A 212 7.52 8.86 -13.07
CA GLU A 212 7.29 7.46 -13.45
C GLU A 212 7.18 6.58 -12.20
N ALA A 213 8.13 6.70 -11.27
CA ALA A 213 8.13 5.95 -10.02
C ALA A 213 6.89 6.24 -9.13
N LEU A 214 6.41 7.49 -9.09
CA LEU A 214 5.24 7.86 -8.30
C LEU A 214 3.95 7.33 -8.92
N GLU A 215 3.88 7.33 -10.26
CA GLU A 215 2.73 6.78 -10.98
C GLU A 215 2.61 5.26 -10.79
N ASP A 216 3.71 4.52 -10.94
CA ASP A 216 3.77 3.08 -10.68
C ASP A 216 3.37 2.75 -9.24
N GLU A 217 3.87 3.51 -8.27
CA GLU A 217 3.52 3.35 -6.86
C GLU A 217 2.02 3.58 -6.64
N LEU A 218 1.43 4.65 -7.18
CA LEU A 218 0.01 4.94 -6.97
C LEU A 218 -0.90 3.85 -7.55
N TYR A 219 -0.55 3.26 -8.70
CA TYR A 219 -1.25 2.08 -9.21
C TYR A 219 -1.06 0.85 -8.32
N PHE A 220 0.15 0.62 -7.81
CA PHE A 220 0.39 -0.43 -6.82
C PHE A 220 -0.51 -0.26 -5.59
N ARG A 221 -0.66 0.98 -5.09
CA ARG A 221 -1.53 1.30 -3.95
C ARG A 221 -3.02 1.14 -4.26
N LEU A 222 -3.46 1.46 -5.48
CA LEU A 222 -4.86 1.22 -5.92
C LEU A 222 -5.23 -0.28 -5.86
N ARG A 223 -4.32 -1.16 -6.29
CA ARG A 223 -4.50 -2.62 -6.10
C ARG A 223 -4.57 -3.01 -4.62
N GLY A 224 -3.85 -2.29 -3.76
CA GLY A 224 -3.97 -2.41 -2.30
C GLY A 224 -5.37 -2.05 -1.78
N VAL A 225 -5.96 -0.95 -2.27
CA VAL A 225 -7.34 -0.54 -1.93
C VAL A 225 -8.33 -1.63 -2.30
N GLN A 226 -8.22 -2.18 -3.50
CA GLN A 226 -9.06 -3.28 -3.98
C GLN A 226 -9.05 -4.45 -2.99
N ARG A 227 -7.85 -4.96 -2.66
CA ARG A 227 -7.68 -6.11 -1.77
C ARG A 227 -8.20 -5.84 -0.35
N ALA A 228 -7.86 -4.68 0.21
CA ALA A 228 -8.33 -4.29 1.54
C ALA A 228 -9.86 -4.16 1.61
N THR A 229 -10.46 -3.64 0.54
CA THR A 229 -11.91 -3.47 0.44
C THR A 229 -12.62 -4.82 0.35
N LEU A 230 -12.16 -5.73 -0.51
CA LEU A 230 -12.68 -7.09 -0.58
C LEU A 230 -12.54 -7.81 0.76
N LEU A 231 -11.36 -7.72 1.39
CA LEU A 231 -11.10 -8.35 2.69
C LEU A 231 -12.07 -7.86 3.76
N ARG A 232 -12.33 -6.54 3.80
CA ARG A 232 -13.26 -5.95 4.76
C ARG A 232 -14.70 -6.38 4.52
N ALA A 233 -15.11 -6.53 3.27
CA ALA A 233 -16.45 -6.98 2.92
C ALA A 233 -16.69 -8.46 3.26
N GLY A 234 -15.67 -9.30 3.10
CA GLY A 234 -15.84 -10.75 3.19
C GLY A 234 -16.79 -11.28 2.12
N GLN A 235 -17.62 -12.27 2.49
CA GLN A 235 -18.64 -12.80 1.59
C GLN A 235 -19.90 -11.94 1.64
N LEU A 236 -20.32 -11.42 0.48
CA LEU A 236 -21.58 -10.69 0.31
C LEU A 236 -22.55 -11.51 -0.56
N PRO A 237 -23.87 -11.42 -0.34
CA PRO A 237 -24.88 -11.88 -1.29
C PRO A 237 -25.08 -10.88 -2.45
N GLU A 238 -25.69 -11.35 -3.53
CA GLU A 238 -26.18 -10.48 -4.61
C GLU A 238 -27.32 -9.56 -4.12
N PRO A 239 -27.44 -8.32 -4.63
CA PRO A 239 -26.66 -7.72 -5.73
C PRO A 239 -25.37 -7.00 -5.28
N GLU A 240 -25.13 -6.87 -3.97
CA GLU A 240 -24.00 -6.08 -3.45
C GLU A 240 -22.64 -6.72 -3.73
N ALA A 241 -22.58 -8.05 -3.84
CA ALA A 241 -21.39 -8.78 -4.27
C ALA A 241 -20.94 -8.33 -5.68
N GLY A 242 -21.83 -8.36 -6.67
CA GLY A 242 -21.52 -7.91 -8.03
C GLY A 242 -21.17 -6.41 -8.12
N GLN A 243 -21.83 -5.58 -7.31
CA GLN A 243 -21.51 -4.14 -7.24
C GLN A 243 -20.11 -3.86 -6.68
N LEU A 244 -19.74 -4.58 -5.61
CA LEU A 244 -18.42 -4.45 -5.00
C LEU A 244 -17.33 -4.95 -5.95
N LEU A 245 -17.56 -6.07 -6.63
CA LEU A 245 -16.62 -6.61 -7.61
C LEU A 245 -16.40 -5.61 -8.75
N ALA A 246 -17.47 -5.01 -9.29
CA ALA A 246 -17.37 -3.99 -10.35
C ALA A 246 -16.60 -2.74 -9.91
N LEU A 247 -16.71 -2.33 -8.63
CA LEU A 247 -15.86 -1.27 -8.07
C LEU A 247 -14.39 -1.74 -8.02
N CYS A 248 -14.14 -2.94 -7.50
CA CYS A 248 -12.81 -3.50 -7.32
C CYS A 248 -12.06 -3.69 -8.65
N ASP A 249 -12.73 -4.20 -9.67
CA ASP A 249 -12.15 -4.37 -11.02
C ASP A 249 -11.77 -3.02 -11.63
N SER A 250 -12.52 -1.95 -11.33
CA SER A 250 -12.19 -0.61 -11.80
C SER A 250 -10.92 -0.02 -11.17
N LEU A 251 -10.49 -0.55 -10.01
CA LEU A 251 -9.24 -0.17 -9.35
C LEU A 251 -8.03 -0.94 -9.91
N ALA A 252 -8.25 -2.15 -10.42
CA ALA A 252 -7.21 -3.04 -10.94
C ALA A 252 -6.73 -2.67 -12.35
N MET A 253 -7.49 -1.85 -13.08
CA MET A 253 -7.26 -1.50 -14.48
C MET A 253 -6.19 -0.41 -14.66
N GLY A 254 -4.96 -0.73 -14.28
CA GLY A 254 -3.75 0.04 -14.56
C GLY A 254 -2.64 -0.90 -15.00
N ALA A 255 -2.55 -1.11 -16.31
CA ALA A 255 -1.44 -1.76 -17.00
C ALA A 255 -1.13 -0.95 -18.26
#